data_AF-A0A7C6KNI1-F1
#
_entry.id   AF-A0A7C6KNI1-F1
#
_cell.length_a   1.000
_cell.length_b   1.000
_cell.length_c   1.000
_cell.angle_alpha   90.00
_cell.angle_beta   90.00
_cell.angle_gamma   90.00
#
_symmetry.space_group_name_H-M   'P 1'
#
loop_
_entity.id
_entity.type
_entity.pdbx_description
1 polymer ?
#
loop_
_entity_poly.entity_id
_entity_poly.type
_entity_poly.pdbx_seq_one_letter_code
_entity_poly.pdbx_strand_id
1 'polypeptide(L)'
;MKVARLLSPRAAKLAIALECSLSGGRGVVTYETLGQMTGFGSSATISAALRELEAFGIIEVKRKHGVKGWLEGLEINLKPVPETPPPAAIALGRARLARRRKRLEEEERAWEAAGK
;
A
#
# COMPACT_ATOMS: atom_id res chain seq x y z
N MET A 1 17.01 -1.83 8.76
CA MET A 1 16.29 -1.24 7.59
C MET A 1 14.98 -0.65 8.09
N LYS A 2 14.69 0.65 7.90
CA LYS A 2 13.40 1.23 8.32
C LYS A 2 12.29 0.71 7.40
N VAL A 3 11.20 0.20 7.98
CA VAL A 3 10.04 -0.40 7.30
C VAL A 3 9.47 0.50 6.19
N ALA A 4 9.50 1.81 6.37
CA ALA A 4 9.10 2.80 5.36
C ALA A 4 9.84 2.69 4.02
N ARG A 5 11.08 2.18 3.99
CA ARG A 5 11.87 2.02 2.75
C ARG A 5 11.42 0.83 1.88
N LEU A 6 10.55 -0.04 2.39
CA LEU A 6 10.04 -1.21 1.68
C LEU A 6 8.67 -0.97 1.03
N LEU A 7 8.02 0.14 1.38
CA LEU A 7 6.72 0.52 0.83
C LEU A 7 6.85 0.97 -0.62
N SER A 8 5.81 0.70 -1.41
CA SER A 8 5.68 1.31 -2.73
C SER A 8 5.48 2.82 -2.59
N PRO A 9 5.86 3.63 -3.60
CA PRO A 9 5.59 5.06 -3.58
C PRO A 9 4.11 5.40 -3.36
N ARG A 10 3.21 4.53 -3.83
CA ARG A 10 1.77 4.69 -3.67
C ARG A 10 1.32 4.40 -2.24
N ALA A 11 1.81 3.32 -1.63
CA ALA A 11 1.53 3.02 -0.22
C ALA A 11 2.11 4.10 0.70
N ALA A 12 3.33 4.56 0.44
CA ALA A 12 3.94 5.64 1.20
C ALA A 12 3.13 6.95 1.12
N LYS A 13 2.70 7.34 -0.09
CA LYS A 13 1.84 8.52 -0.28
C LYS A 13 0.51 8.39 0.46
N LEU A 14 -0.11 7.20 0.41
CA LEU A 14 -1.35 6.93 1.12
C LEU A 14 -1.17 6.98 2.65
N ALA A 15 -0.07 6.45 3.18
CA ALA A 15 0.23 6.52 4.61
C ALA A 15 0.37 7.97 5.09
N ILE A 16 1.14 8.79 4.36
CA ILE A 16 1.31 10.22 4.67
C ILE A 16 -0.04 10.95 4.64
N ALA A 17 -0.85 10.70 3.59
CA ALA A 17 -2.16 11.32 3.47
C ALA A 17 -3.07 10.95 4.66
N LEU A 18 -3.07 9.68 5.08
CA LEU A 18 -3.82 9.23 6.24
C LEU A 18 -3.32 9.85 7.54
N GLU A 19 -2.00 9.94 7.76
CA GLU A 19 -1.42 10.60 8.93
C GLU A 19 -1.83 12.07 9.01
N CYS A 20 -1.90 12.78 7.88
CA CYS A 20 -2.31 14.19 7.86
C CYS A 20 -3.83 14.37 8.08
N SER A 21 -4.66 13.41 7.66
CA SER A 21 -6.12 13.56 7.68
C SER A 21 -6.80 12.92 8.88
N LEU A 22 -6.22 11.90 9.50
CA LEU A 22 -6.82 11.20 10.64
C LEU A 22 -6.31 11.79 11.96
N SER A 23 -7.10 12.69 12.56
CA SER A 23 -6.80 13.22 13.89
C SER A 23 -6.84 12.09 14.93
N GLY A 24 -5.76 11.92 15.70
CA GLY A 24 -5.64 10.85 16.68
C GLY A 24 -5.41 9.45 16.10
N GLY A 25 -5.12 9.34 14.80
CA GLY A 25 -4.72 8.09 14.17
C GLY A 25 -5.86 7.14 13.79
N ARG A 26 -7.13 7.54 13.91
CA ARG A 26 -8.27 6.71 13.49
C ARG A 26 -9.33 7.54 12.79
N GLY A 27 -10.02 6.95 11.80
CA GLY A 27 -11.23 7.55 11.24
C GLY A 27 -11.85 6.71 10.13
N VAL A 28 -12.99 7.16 9.62
CA VAL A 28 -13.73 6.50 8.55
C VAL A 28 -13.56 7.29 7.27
N VAL A 29 -13.09 6.63 6.21
CA VAL A 29 -12.85 7.21 4.89
C VAL A 29 -13.48 6.37 3.80
N THR A 30 -13.85 6.98 2.68
CA THR A 30 -14.32 6.25 1.49
C THR A 30 -13.20 6.10 0.47
N TYR A 31 -13.38 5.21 -0.51
CA TYR A 31 -12.45 5.12 -1.64
C TYR A 31 -12.35 6.44 -2.42
N GLU A 32 -13.43 7.21 -2.48
CA GLU A 32 -13.44 8.51 -3.13
C GLU A 32 -12.59 9.52 -2.36
N THR A 33 -12.79 9.63 -1.04
CA THR A 33 -11.96 10.49 -0.16
C THR A 33 -10.49 10.11 -0.27
N LEU A 34 -10.17 8.81 -0.24
CA LEU A 34 -8.80 8.33 -0.40
C LEU A 34 -8.21 8.70 -1.77
N GLY A 35 -9.03 8.65 -2.83
CA GLY A 35 -8.65 9.06 -4.18
C GLY A 35 -8.36 10.56 -4.24
N GLN A 36 -9.20 11.40 -3.63
CA GLN A 36 -9.01 12.85 -3.56
C GLN A 36 -7.74 13.22 -2.78
N MET A 37 -7.51 12.58 -1.63
CA MET A 37 -6.33 12.85 -0.78
C MET A 37 -5.00 12.47 -1.47
N THR A 38 -4.99 11.37 -2.22
CA THR A 38 -3.76 10.84 -2.82
C THR A 38 -3.59 11.18 -4.31
N GLY A 39 -4.66 11.65 -4.97
CA GLY A 39 -4.74 11.79 -6.42
C GLY A 39 -4.77 10.45 -7.16
N PHE A 40 -5.12 9.34 -6.50
CA PHE A 40 -5.21 8.04 -7.16
C PHE A 40 -6.51 7.91 -7.95
N GLY A 41 -6.41 7.82 -9.28
CA GLY A 41 -7.56 7.70 -10.17
C GLY A 41 -8.21 6.30 -10.25
N SER A 42 -7.81 5.34 -9.41
CA SER A 42 -8.36 3.99 -9.44
C SER A 42 -8.50 3.38 -8.05
N SER A 43 -9.68 2.85 -7.76
CA SER A 43 -10.00 2.10 -6.53
C SER A 43 -9.14 0.84 -6.37
N ALA A 44 -8.70 0.23 -7.47
CA ALA A 44 -7.78 -0.91 -7.44
C ALA A 44 -6.40 -0.50 -6.91
N THR A 45 -5.92 0.68 -7.32
CA THR A 45 -4.65 1.24 -6.83
C THR A 45 -4.72 1.57 -5.35
N ILE A 46 -5.82 2.18 -4.90
CA ILE A 46 -6.06 2.46 -3.48
C ILE A 46 -6.12 1.16 -2.68
N SER A 47 -6.86 0.16 -3.17
CA SER A 47 -6.98 -1.14 -2.52
C SER A 47 -5.63 -1.86 -2.39
N ALA A 48 -4.79 -1.79 -3.44
CA ALA A 48 -3.45 -2.37 -3.39
C ALA A 48 -2.55 -1.68 -2.37
N ALA A 49 -2.62 -0.34 -2.30
CA ALA A 49 -1.87 0.44 -1.32
C ALA A 49 -2.34 0.18 0.12
N LEU A 50 -3.65 0.10 0.36
CA LEU A 50 -4.21 -0.25 1.68
C LEU A 50 -3.77 -1.65 2.13
N ARG A 51 -3.90 -2.66 1.26
CA ARG A 51 -3.45 -4.03 1.56
C ARG A 51 -1.96 -4.09 1.88
N GLU A 52 -1.16 -3.29 1.19
CA GLU A 52 0.26 -3.18 1.49
C GLU A 52 0.46 -2.59 2.88
N LEU A 53 -0.12 -1.43 3.21
CA LEU A 53 0.03 -0.82 4.53
C LEU A 53 -0.45 -1.76 5.66
N GLU A 54 -1.53 -2.51 5.42
CA GLU A 54 -2.06 -3.51 6.35
C GLU A 54 -1.10 -4.70 6.51
N ALA A 55 -0.53 -5.23 5.42
CA ALA A 55 0.48 -6.28 5.46
C ALA A 55 1.77 -5.85 6.20
N PHE A 56 2.06 -4.55 6.18
CA PHE A 56 3.16 -3.94 6.91
C PHE A 56 2.82 -3.57 8.37
N GLY A 57 1.57 -3.82 8.80
CA GLY A 57 1.11 -3.52 10.16
C GLY A 57 1.01 -2.04 10.49
N ILE A 58 1.06 -1.17 9.47
CA ILE A 58 0.99 0.29 9.61
C ILE A 58 -0.45 0.74 9.80
N ILE A 59 -1.40 0.01 9.21
CA ILE A 59 -2.83 0.27 9.36
C ILE A 59 -3.61 -0.99 9.66
N GLU A 60 -4.78 -0.82 10.25
CA GLU A 60 -5.84 -1.83 10.32
C GLU A 60 -7.07 -1.26 9.61
N VAL A 61 -7.64 -2.02 8.67
CA VAL A 61 -8.80 -1.59 7.88
C VAL A 61 -10.00 -2.46 8.22
N LYS A 62 -11.08 -1.83 8.69
CA LYS A 62 -12.37 -2.48 8.92
C LYS A 62 -13.40 -1.94 7.93
N ARG A 63 -14.12 -2.84 7.27
CA ARG A 63 -15.22 -2.46 6.38
C ARG A 63 -16.43 -2.13 7.22
N LYS A 64 -16.84 -0.86 7.21
CA LYS A 64 -18.06 -0.40 7.86
C LYS A 64 -19.21 -0.58 6.89
N HIS A 65 -20.14 -1.47 7.23
CA HIS A 65 -21.37 -1.66 6.47
C HIS A 65 -22.50 -0.90 7.16
N GLY A 66 -23.36 -0.28 6.36
CA GLY A 66 -24.56 0.40 6.83
C GLY A 66 -25.68 -0.56 7.19
N VAL A 67 -26.78 -0.01 7.71
CA VAL A 67 -27.98 -0.74 8.15
C VAL A 67 -28.59 -1.62 7.04
N LYS A 68 -28.33 -1.28 5.77
CA LYS A 68 -28.80 -2.02 4.59
C LYS A 68 -27.75 -2.95 3.95
N GLY A 69 -26.61 -3.19 4.61
CA GLY A 69 -25.55 -4.09 4.14
C GLY A 69 -24.61 -3.51 3.07
N TRP A 70 -24.82 -2.27 2.63
CA TRP A 70 -23.91 -1.57 1.72
C TRP A 70 -22.65 -1.08 2.45
N LEU A 71 -21.50 -1.05 1.77
CA LEU A 71 -20.27 -0.49 2.32
C LEU A 71 -20.42 1.03 2.47
N GLU A 72 -20.53 1.50 3.71
CA GLU A 72 -20.58 2.94 4.04
C GLU A 72 -19.19 3.57 4.04
N GLY A 73 -18.16 2.79 4.38
CA GLY A 73 -16.80 3.30 4.40
C GLY A 73 -15.78 2.28 4.91
N LEU A 74 -14.54 2.74 4.94
CA LEU A 74 -13.40 2.03 5.49
C LEU A 74 -13.01 2.72 6.78
N GLU A 75 -13.19 2.04 7.90
CA GLU A 75 -12.61 2.46 9.16
C GLU A 75 -11.13 2.10 9.16
N ILE A 76 -10.27 3.12 9.23
CA ILE A 76 -8.83 3.00 9.24
C ILE A 76 -8.32 3.37 10.63
N ASN A 77 -7.45 2.51 11.16
CA ASN A 77 -6.70 2.76 12.38
C ASN A 77 -5.21 2.69 12.06
N LEU A 78 -4.52 3.82 12.18
CA LEU A 78 -3.07 3.96 12.07
C LEU A 78 -2.42 3.35 13.30
N LYS A 79 -1.45 2.49 13.06
CA LYS A 79 -0.61 1.89 14.10
C LYS A 79 0.79 2.47 14.01
N PRO A 80 1.51 2.56 15.14
CA PRO A 80 2.92 2.91 15.11
C PRO A 80 3.66 1.95 14.18
N VAL A 81 4.56 2.49 13.36
CA VAL A 81 5.35 1.69 12.43
C VAL A 81 6.14 0.66 13.24
N PRO A 82 5.97 -0.65 12.96
CA PRO A 82 6.66 -1.67 13.72
C PRO A 82 8.18 -1.57 13.47
N GLU A 83 8.98 -1.73 14.51
CA GLU A 83 10.45 -1.69 14.40
C GLU A 83 10.98 -2.84 13.54
N THR A 84 10.32 -3.99 13.64
CA THR A 84 10.58 -5.18 12.84
C THR A 84 9.49 -5.35 11.78
N PRO A 85 9.85 -5.52 10.50
CA PRO A 85 8.85 -5.75 9.47
C PRO A 85 8.15 -7.10 9.72
N PRO A 86 6.81 -7.15 9.70
CA PRO A 86 6.09 -8.41 9.88
C PRO A 86 6.39 -9.41 8.75
N PRO A 87 6.15 -10.71 8.95
CA PRO A 87 6.44 -11.74 7.93
C PRO A 87 5.80 -11.45 6.57
N ALA A 88 4.59 -10.87 6.55
CA ALA A 88 3.90 -10.47 5.32
C ALA A 88 4.63 -9.35 4.56
N ALA A 89 5.17 -8.35 5.27
CA ALA A 89 6.02 -7.31 4.70
C ALA A 89 7.30 -7.88 4.08
N ILE A 90 7.94 -8.82 4.77
CA ILE A 90 9.16 -9.50 4.30
C ILE A 90 8.85 -10.28 3.02
N ALA A 91 7.75 -11.04 2.99
CA ALA A 91 7.32 -11.79 1.81
C ALA A 91 7.03 -10.87 0.62
N LEU A 92 6.36 -9.73 0.84
CA LEU A 92 6.09 -8.75 -0.21
C LEU A 92 7.38 -8.12 -0.75
N GLY A 93 8.31 -7.77 0.14
CA GLY A 93 9.63 -7.26 -0.24
C GLY A 93 10.42 -8.24 -1.10
N ARG A 94 10.43 -9.53 -0.72
CA ARG A 94 11.05 -10.60 -1.51
C ARG A 94 10.40 -10.75 -2.89
N ALA A 95 9.07 -10.74 -2.96
CA ALA A 95 8.35 -10.84 -4.23
C ALA A 95 8.64 -9.67 -5.17
N ARG A 96 8.77 -8.44 -4.64
CA ARG A 96 9.17 -7.26 -5.44
C ARG A 96 10.59 -7.36 -5.96
N LEU A 97 11.53 -7.77 -5.12
CA LEU A 97 12.92 -7.98 -5.52
C LEU A 97 13.02 -9.03 -6.62
N ALA A 98 12.29 -10.14 -6.50
CA ALA A 98 12.24 -11.19 -7.51
C ALA A 98 11.70 -10.66 -8.86
N ARG A 99 10.61 -9.88 -8.84
CA ARG A 99 10.05 -9.27 -10.07
C ARG A 99 11.01 -8.27 -10.70
N ARG A 100 11.67 -7.44 -9.90
CA ARG A 100 12.66 -6.46 -10.39
C ARG A 100 13.85 -7.16 -11.02
N ARG A 101 14.36 -8.22 -10.37
CA ARG A 101 15.45 -9.02 -10.89
C ARG A 101 15.08 -9.69 -12.22
N LYS A 102 13.90 -10.30 -12.30
CA LYS A 102 13.40 -10.90 -13.55
C LYS A 102 13.30 -9.89 -14.69
N ARG A 103 12.80 -8.68 -14.41
CA ARG A 103 12.75 -7.59 -15.40
C ARG A 103 14.15 -7.20 -15.89
N LEU A 104 15.12 -7.06 -14.99
CA LEU A 104 16.49 -6.73 -15.37
C LEU A 104 17.13 -7.84 -16.23
N GLU A 105 16.90 -9.11 -15.88
CA GLU A 105 17.35 -10.26 -16.68
C GLU A 105 16.68 -10.31 -18.07
N GLU A 106 15.39 -9.93 -18.16
CA GLU A 106 14.67 -9.79 -19.44
C GLU A 106 15.21 -8.62 -20.27
N GLU A 107 15.52 -7.48 -19.65
CA GLU A 107 16.12 -6.31 -20.29
C GLU A 107 17.53 -6.64 -20.80
N GLU A 108 18.39 -7.28 -20.00
CA GLU A 108 19.72 -7.74 -20.43
C GLU A 108 19.63 -8.69 -21.63
N ARG A 109 18.73 -9.67 -21.60
CA ARG A 109 18.51 -10.58 -22.75
C ARG A 109 18.02 -9.84 -23.99
N ALA A 110 17.16 -8.84 -23.84
CA ALA A 110 16.69 -8.02 -24.97
C ALA A 110 17.83 -7.17 -25.56
N TRP A 111 18.72 -6.63 -24.72
CA TRP A 111 19.93 -5.92 -25.15
C TRP A 111 20.93 -6.84 -25.86
N GLU A 112 21.18 -8.04 -25.34
CA GLU A 112 22.05 -9.03 -25.99
C GLU A 112 21.48 -9.51 -27.34
N ALA A 113 20.16 -9.65 -27.45
CA ALA A 113 19.49 -10.02 -28.69
C ALA A 113 19.44 -8.89 -29.73
N ALA A 114 19.45 -7.62 -29.30
CA ALA A 114 19.45 -6.44 -30.18
C ALA A 114 20.86 -5.99 -30.62
N GLY A 115 21.92 -6.54 -30.00
CA GLY A 115 23.32 -6.22 -30.27
C GLY A 115 24.06 -7.16 -31.23
N LYS A 116 23.33 -8.02 -31.96
CA LYS A 116 23.83 -8.81 -33.11
C LYS A 116 23.05 -8.45 -34.36
#